data_AF-A0AAU9RZ31-F1
#
_entry.id   AF-A0AAU9RZ31-F1
#
_cell.length_a   1.000
_cell.length_b   1.000
_cell.length_c   1.000
_cell.angle_alpha   90.00
_cell.angle_beta   90.00
_cell.angle_gamma   90.00
#
_symmetry.space_group_name_H-M   'P 1'
#
loop_
_entity.id
_entity.type
_entity.pdbx_description
1 polymer ?
#
loop_
_entity_poly.entity_id
_entity_poly.type
_entity_poly.pdbx_seq_one_letter_code
_entity_poly.pdbx_strand_id
1 'polypeptide(L)'
;MEQPYVYAYPQPGTGPSAPPLQGSGVARAIVDQRFCAPYPVDIVIVRKLMRLTGGNFVITDVNGDMLFTVKDPVFGLHDKRILLDGSASPVLNMREKVVHN
;
A
#
# COMPACT_ATOMS: atom_id res chain seq x y z
N MET A 1 -27.21 2.99 -13.30
CA MET A 1 -26.75 1.73 -13.93
C MET A 1 -25.26 1.62 -13.61
N GLU A 2 -24.91 1.18 -12.40
CA GLU A 2 -23.50 1.00 -12.03
C GLU A 2 -23.00 -0.29 -12.66
N GLN A 3 -21.88 -0.24 -13.37
CA GLN A 3 -21.19 -1.44 -13.82
C GLN A 3 -20.37 -2.01 -12.66
N PRO A 4 -20.43 -3.32 -12.39
CA PRO A 4 -19.65 -3.92 -11.32
C PRO A 4 -18.17 -3.90 -11.71
N TYR A 5 -17.33 -3.35 -10.85
CA TYR A 5 -15.88 -3.46 -10.95
C TYR A 5 -15.49 -4.92 -10.68
N VAL A 6 -15.16 -5.66 -11.75
CA VAL A 6 -14.62 -7.03 -11.64
C VAL A 6 -13.14 -6.92 -11.30
N TYR A 7 -12.78 -7.22 -10.06
CA TYR A 7 -11.39 -7.37 -9.65
C TYR A 7 -10.90 -8.76 -10.09
N ALA A 8 -10.16 -8.82 -11.20
CA ALA A 8 -9.54 -10.06 -11.64
C ALA A 8 -8.35 -10.37 -10.72
N TYR A 9 -8.54 -11.31 -9.78
CA TYR A 9 -7.41 -11.92 -9.07
C TYR A 9 -6.55 -12.68 -10.08
N PRO A 10 -5.22 -12.44 -10.13
CA PRO A 10 -4.33 -13.29 -10.92
C PRO A 10 -4.43 -14.71 -10.36
N GLN A 11 -4.98 -15.63 -11.16
CA GLN A 11 -4.98 -17.04 -10.82
C GLN A 11 -3.56 -17.58 -10.96
N PRO A 12 -2.98 -18.25 -9.96
CA PRO A 12 -1.69 -18.90 -10.11
C PRO A 12 -1.87 -20.16 -10.97
N GLY A 13 -1.64 -20.03 -12.28
CA GLY A 13 -1.79 -21.13 -13.23
C GLY A 13 -1.20 -20.84 -14.60
N THR A 14 0.05 -21.27 -14.80
CA THR A 14 0.70 -21.71 -16.05
C THR A 14 0.13 -21.19 -17.39
N GLY A 15 0.24 -19.88 -17.63
CA GLY A 15 0.11 -19.27 -18.96
C GLY A 15 1.45 -18.68 -19.41
N PRO A 16 1.69 -18.49 -20.73
CA PRO A 16 2.93 -17.92 -21.23
C PRO A 16 3.21 -16.59 -20.52
N SER A 17 4.44 -16.45 -20.01
CA SER A 17 4.94 -15.31 -19.26
C SER A 17 4.35 -14.01 -19.80
N ALA A 18 3.58 -13.31 -18.96
CA ALA A 18 3.00 -12.03 -19.34
C ALA A 18 4.10 -11.16 -19.98
N PRO A 19 3.88 -10.56 -21.16
CA PRO A 19 4.86 -9.67 -21.75
C PRO A 19 5.16 -8.55 -20.75
N PRO A 20 6.43 -8.08 -20.63
CA PRO A 20 6.73 -6.92 -19.82
C PRO A 20 5.79 -5.80 -20.27
N LEU A 21 5.24 -5.03 -19.32
CA LEU A 21 4.36 -3.89 -19.58
C LEU A 21 5.09 -2.87 -20.48
N GLN A 22 5.05 -3.08 -21.79
CA GLN A 22 5.47 -2.15 -22.82
C GLN A 22 4.23 -1.38 -23.27
N GLY A 23 3.63 -0.65 -22.33
CA GLY A 23 2.66 0.40 -22.61
C GLY A 23 3.39 1.74 -22.59
N SER A 24 3.26 2.52 -23.66
CA SER A 24 3.92 3.81 -23.90
C SER A 24 3.50 4.96 -22.96
N GLY A 25 3.06 4.66 -21.75
CA GLY A 25 3.02 5.59 -20.63
C GLY A 25 4.07 5.12 -19.64
N VAL A 26 5.19 5.82 -19.55
CA VAL A 26 6.22 5.51 -18.53
C VAL A 26 5.50 5.44 -17.18
N ALA A 27 5.43 4.25 -16.59
CA ALA A 27 4.94 4.07 -15.24
C ALA A 27 5.89 4.86 -14.34
N ARG A 28 5.50 6.10 -14.04
CA ARG A 28 6.36 7.04 -13.35
C ARG A 28 6.23 6.76 -11.86
N ALA A 29 7.37 6.56 -11.20
CA ALA A 29 7.42 6.51 -9.75
C ALA A 29 6.79 7.78 -9.16
N ILE A 30 5.77 7.60 -8.32
CA ILE A 30 5.04 8.70 -7.68
C ILE A 30 5.78 9.19 -6.44
N VAL A 31 6.37 8.26 -5.69
CA VAL A 31 7.11 8.54 -4.46
C VAL A 31 8.61 8.48 -4.73
N ASP A 32 9.12 7.29 -5.07
CA ASP A 32 10.53 7.05 -5.38
C ASP A 32 10.66 5.73 -6.16
N GLN A 33 11.65 5.64 -7.05
CA GLN A 33 11.93 4.44 -7.85
C GLN A 33 12.28 3.22 -6.99
N ARG A 34 12.83 3.43 -5.80
CA ARG A 34 13.21 2.35 -4.86
C ARG A 34 12.03 1.54 -4.33
N PHE A 35 10.80 2.07 -4.47
CA PHE A 35 9.57 1.36 -4.10
C PHE A 35 8.90 0.67 -5.29
N CYS A 36 9.53 0.66 -6.47
CA CYS A 36 9.06 -0.05 -7.65
C CYS A 36 9.80 -1.39 -7.78
N ALA A 37 9.09 -2.49 -7.63
CA ALA A 37 9.62 -3.82 -7.90
C ALA A 37 9.53 -4.15 -9.42
N PRO A 38 10.49 -4.91 -9.98
CA PRO A 38 10.43 -5.36 -11.37
C PRO A 38 9.42 -6.51 -11.60
N TYR A 39 8.78 -6.97 -10.53
CA TYR A 39 7.77 -8.03 -10.51
C TYR A 39 6.57 -7.61 -9.63
N PRO A 40 5.39 -8.24 -9.82
CA PRO A 40 4.24 -8.01 -8.96
C PRO A 40 4.55 -8.34 -7.49
N VAL A 41 4.12 -7.48 -6.58
CA VAL A 41 4.24 -7.68 -5.12
C VAL A 41 2.84 -7.70 -4.55
N ASP A 42 2.46 -8.83 -3.95
CA ASP A 42 1.21 -8.96 -3.22
C ASP A 42 1.35 -8.34 -1.83
N ILE A 43 0.49 -7.37 -1.53
CA ILE A 43 0.57 -6.57 -0.31
C ILE A 43 -0.51 -7.02 0.68
N VAL A 44 -0.11 -7.27 1.91
CA VAL A 44 -0.98 -7.73 3.01
C VAL A 44 -1.02 -6.68 4.12
N ILE A 45 -2.22 -6.39 4.64
CA ILE A 45 -2.41 -5.52 5.80
C ILE A 45 -2.57 -6.37 7.05
N VAL A 46 -1.66 -6.19 8.01
CA VAL A 46 -1.67 -6.90 9.29
C VAL A 46 -2.06 -5.94 10.41
N ARG A 47 -3.25 -6.15 10.98
CA ARG A 47 -3.78 -5.38 12.11
C ARG A 47 -3.63 -6.17 13.39
N LYS A 48 -3.01 -5.60 14.43
CA LYS A 48 -3.07 -6.18 15.78
C LYS A 48 -4.47 -5.94 16.35
N LEU A 49 -5.13 -7.00 16.81
CA LEU A 49 -6.49 -6.98 17.41
C LEU A 49 -6.50 -6.36 18.83
N MET A 50 -5.69 -5.34 19.08
CA MET A 50 -5.73 -4.58 20.33
C MET A 50 -6.59 -3.35 20.10
N ARG A 51 -7.66 -3.18 20.87
CA ARG A 51 -8.62 -2.06 20.79
C ARG A 51 -7.98 -0.66 20.93
N LEU A 52 -6.68 -0.59 21.27
CA LEU A 52 -5.92 0.62 21.56
C LEU A 52 -4.92 1.08 20.47
N THR A 53 -4.77 0.38 19.33
CA THR A 53 -3.68 0.74 18.40
C THR A 53 -3.88 2.05 17.64
N GLY A 54 -4.96 2.81 17.84
CA GLY A 54 -5.17 4.12 17.19
C GLY A 54 -5.28 4.09 15.66
N GLY A 55 -5.27 2.91 15.05
CA GLY A 55 -5.12 2.76 13.60
C GLY A 55 -3.67 2.55 13.13
N ASN A 56 -2.76 2.17 14.03
CA ASN A 56 -1.43 1.68 13.70
C ASN A 56 -1.50 0.24 13.18
N PHE A 57 -0.88 -0.02 12.04
CA PHE A 57 -0.80 -1.35 11.45
C PHE A 57 0.46 -1.52 10.61
N VAL A 58 0.77 -2.77 10.27
CA VAL A 58 1.92 -3.13 9.45
C VAL A 58 1.42 -3.57 8.08
N ILE A 59 2.20 -3.25 7.06
CA ILE A 59 2.01 -3.69 5.68
C ILE A 59 3.15 -4.65 5.37
N THR A 60 2.83 -5.86 4.96
CA THR A 60 3.80 -6.92 4.64
C THR A 60 3.61 -7.42 3.21
N ASP A 61 4.52 -8.25 2.74
CA ASP A 61 4.25 -9.15 1.63
C ASP A 61 3.50 -10.43 2.12
N VAL A 62 3.29 -11.38 1.22
CA VAL A 62 2.66 -12.68 1.51
C VAL A 62 3.53 -13.63 2.34
N ASN A 63 4.85 -13.42 2.37
CA ASN A 63 5.78 -14.20 3.20
C ASN A 63 5.84 -13.68 4.64
N GLY A 64 5.28 -12.49 4.88
CA GLY A 64 5.29 -11.81 6.17
C GLY A 64 6.45 -10.82 6.34
N ASP A 65 7.21 -10.56 5.28
CA ASP A 65 8.28 -9.57 5.30
C ASP A 65 7.68 -8.17 5.39
N MET A 66 8.16 -7.39 6.36
CA MET A 66 7.65 -6.04 6.62
C MET A 66 8.07 -5.08 5.51
N LEU A 67 7.08 -4.53 4.78
CA LEU A 67 7.30 -3.51 3.76
C LEU A 67 7.19 -2.11 4.36
N PHE A 68 6.12 -1.86 5.12
CA PHE A 68 5.87 -0.55 5.72
C PHE A 68 5.17 -0.65 7.08
N THR A 69 5.29 0.40 7.87
CA THR A 69 4.45 0.61 9.06
C THR A 69 3.64 1.90 8.90
N VAL A 70 2.36 1.84 9.25
CA VAL A 70 1.49 3.02 9.34
C VAL A 70 1.32 3.39 10.80
N LYS A 71 1.57 4.66 11.13
CA LYS A 71 1.41 5.21 12.48
C LYS A 71 0.59 6.50 12.51
N ASP A 72 -0.11 6.73 13.60
CA ASP A 72 -0.57 8.07 13.98
C ASP A 72 0.64 8.94 14.38
N PRO A 73 0.73 10.20 13.91
CA PRO A 73 1.81 11.08 14.31
C PRO A 73 1.71 11.51 15.78
N VAL A 74 0.50 11.62 16.31
CA VAL A 74 0.19 12.07 17.68
C VAL A 74 -1.06 11.35 18.18
N PHE A 75 -1.06 10.91 19.44
CA PHE A 75 -2.22 10.25 20.06
C PHE A 75 -3.47 11.17 20.03
N GLY A 76 -4.58 10.67 19.47
CA GLY A 76 -5.85 11.41 19.35
C GLY A 76 -6.00 12.23 18.06
N LEU A 77 -4.97 12.31 17.21
CA LEU A 77 -5.03 13.00 15.92
C LEU A 77 -5.25 12.00 14.77
N HIS A 78 -6.47 11.50 14.66
CA HIS A 78 -6.82 10.43 13.72
C HIS A 78 -7.01 10.91 12.26
N ASP A 79 -6.89 12.21 11.96
CA ASP A 79 -6.96 12.74 10.59
C ASP A 79 -5.61 12.63 9.84
N LYS A 80 -4.53 12.25 10.53
CA LYS A 80 -3.19 12.12 9.95
C LYS A 80 -2.60 10.73 10.14
N ARG A 81 -1.80 10.30 9.18
CA ARG A 81 -1.02 9.06 9.24
C ARG A 81 0.38 9.28 8.65
N ILE A 82 1.38 8.62 9.22
CA ILE A 82 2.73 8.55 8.67
C ILE A 82 2.97 7.12 8.17
N LEU A 83 3.42 7.00 6.92
CA LEU A 83 3.94 5.76 6.37
C LEU A 83 5.46 5.72 6.57
N LEU A 84 5.95 4.66 7.21
CA LEU A 84 7.37 4.43 7.48
C LEU A 84 7.86 3.21 6.69
N ASP A 85 9.09 3.23 6.21
CA ASP A 85 9.76 2.07 5.62
C ASP A 85 10.30 1.09 6.69
N GLY A 86 10.92 -0.01 6.24
CA GLY A 86 11.52 -1.03 7.12
C GLY A 86 12.63 -0.52 8.05
N SER A 87 13.23 0.64 7.74
CA SER A 87 14.22 1.31 8.59
C SER A 87 13.59 2.34 9.53
N ALA A 88 12.26 2.32 9.67
CA ALA A 88 11.47 3.32 10.40
C ALA A 88 11.64 4.76 9.89
N SER A 89 12.10 4.94 8.65
CA SER A 89 12.25 6.26 8.04
C SER A 89 10.93 6.72 7.41
N PRO A 90 10.53 8.00 7.57
CA PRO A 90 9.30 8.52 6.96
C PRO A 90 9.35 8.48 5.44
N VAL A 91 8.31 7.90 4.84
CA VAL A 91 8.11 7.83 3.39
C VAL A 91 7.09 8.90 2.97
N LEU A 92 5.93 8.93 3.62
CA LEU A 92 4.84 9.86 3.30
C LEU A 92 4.07 10.27 4.56
N ASN A 93 3.45 11.44 4.48
CA ASN A 93 2.41 11.87 5.40
C ASN A 93 1.08 11.89 4.65
N MET A 94 0.06 11.26 5.21
CA MET A 94 -1.32 11.24 4.70
C MET A 94 -2.19 12.06 5.64
N ARG A 95 -3.08 12.86 5.07
CA ARG A 95 -4.06 13.68 5.81
C ARG A 95 -5.42 13.59 5.15
N GLU A 96 -6.47 13.44 5.95
CA GLU A 96 -7.84 13.54 5.46
C GLU A 96 -8.10 14.91 4.82
N LYS A 97 -8.71 14.91 3.63
CA LYS A 97 -9.08 16.15 2.95
C LYS A 97 -10.34 16.70 3.60
N VAL A 98 -10.29 17.92 4.13
CA VAL A 98 -11.48 18.62 4.60
C VAL A 98 -12.32 19.01 3.38
N VAL A 99 -13.45 18.33 3.19
CA VAL A 99 -14.44 18.69 2.18
C VAL A 99 -15.41 19.68 2.82
N HIS A 100 -15.48 20.90 2.31
CA HIS A 100 -16.54 21.84 2.69
C HIS A 100 -17.78 21.52 1.84
N ASN A 101 -18.94 21.35 2.49
CA ASN A 101 -20.25 21.23 1.84
C ASN A 101 -20.82 22.60 1.47
#